data_AF-A0A971L329-F1
#
_entry.id   AF-A0A971L329-F1
#
_cell.length_a   1.000
_cell.length_b   1.000
_cell.length_c   1.000
_cell.angle_alpha   90.00
_cell.angle_beta   90.00
_cell.angle_gamma   90.00
#
_symmetry.space_group_name_H-M   'P 1'
#
loop_
_entity.id
_entity.type
_entity.pdbx_description
1 polymer ?
#
loop_
_entity_poly.entity_id
_entity_poly.type
_entity_poly.pdbx_seq_one_letter_code
_entity_poly.pdbx_strand_id
1 'polypeptide(L)'
;MTAYGSIDQAVNAMRNGVADYLVKPFEPEVLVKVLKPLLLAQVGSQQAAKDQPVVSDPISRELLQLASRVAKSDASVMIGGESGTGKEVLARFIHAESDRATKPFIAINCAAIPESLLEATLFGYEKG
;
A
#
# COMPACT_ATOMS: atom_id res chain seq x y z
N MET A 1 4.25 13.98 -38.54
CA MET A 1 2.87 14.50 -38.43
C MET A 1 2.68 15.05 -37.03
N THR A 2 2.70 16.38 -36.88
CA THR A 2 2.62 17.09 -35.60
C THR A 2 1.17 17.17 -35.14
N ALA A 3 0.84 16.46 -34.05
CA ALA A 3 -0.47 16.55 -33.41
C ALA A 3 -0.55 17.88 -32.65
N TYR A 4 -1.14 18.90 -33.27
CA TYR A 4 -1.55 20.11 -32.56
C TYR A 4 -2.66 19.72 -31.58
N GLY A 5 -2.31 19.57 -30.31
CA GLY A 5 -3.27 19.37 -29.23
C GLY A 5 -4.19 20.58 -29.15
N SER A 6 -5.47 20.41 -29.47
CA SER A 6 -6.45 21.44 -29.20
C SER A 6 -6.63 21.54 -27.68
N ILE A 7 -6.46 22.73 -27.14
CA ILE A 7 -6.67 23.03 -25.72
C ILE A 7 -8.05 22.52 -25.26
N ASP A 8 -9.04 22.52 -26.16
CA ASP A 8 -10.37 21.97 -25.92
C ASP A 8 -10.38 20.48 -25.57
N GLN A 9 -9.51 19.66 -26.18
CA GLN A 9 -9.38 18.24 -25.83
C GLN A 9 -8.78 18.05 -24.44
N ALA A 10 -7.78 18.87 -24.08
CA ALA A 10 -7.19 18.85 -22.76
C ALA A 10 -8.24 19.20 -21.69
N VAL A 11 -9.02 20.26 -21.92
CA VAL A 11 -10.09 20.70 -21.01
C VAL A 11 -11.17 19.63 -20.88
N ASN A 12 -11.60 19.01 -21.97
CA ASN A 12 -12.58 17.92 -21.93
C ASN A 12 -12.05 16.68 -21.20
N ALA A 13 -10.78 16.32 -21.38
CA ALA A 13 -10.16 15.21 -20.66
C ALA A 13 -10.13 15.44 -19.13
N MET A 14 -9.77 16.66 -18.70
CA MET A 14 -9.77 17.02 -17.28
C MET A 14 -11.18 16.99 -16.68
N ARG A 15 -12.20 17.43 -17.42
CA ARG A 15 -13.62 17.33 -16.99
C ARG A 15 -14.09 15.88 -16.84
N ASN A 16 -13.54 14.96 -17.63
CA ASN A 16 -13.85 13.53 -17.57
C ASN A 16 -13.03 12.78 -16.51
N GLY A 17 -12.30 13.48 -15.64
CA GLY A 17 -11.59 12.88 -14.50
C GLY A 17 -10.25 12.25 -14.85
N VAL A 18 -9.62 12.64 -15.97
CA VAL A 18 -8.23 12.24 -16.26
C VAL A 18 -7.29 12.89 -15.25
N ALA A 19 -6.30 12.11 -14.77
CA ALA A 19 -5.37 12.56 -13.75
C ALA A 19 -4.43 13.69 -14.22
N ASP A 20 -3.97 13.66 -15.48
CA ASP A 20 -3.13 14.70 -16.07
C ASP A 20 -3.16 14.64 -17.60
N TYR A 21 -2.80 15.75 -18.29
CA TYR A 21 -2.78 15.86 -19.75
C TYR A 21 -1.45 16.46 -20.24
N LEU A 22 -0.72 15.70 -21.09
CA LEU A 22 0.60 16.11 -21.58
C LEU A 22 0.59 16.41 -23.09
N VAL A 23 0.84 17.67 -23.45
CA VAL A 23 0.89 18.15 -24.85
C VAL A 23 2.27 17.88 -25.43
N LYS A 24 2.34 17.35 -26.65
CA LYS A 24 3.60 17.21 -27.40
C LYS A 24 3.98 18.54 -28.10
N PRO A 25 5.29 18.84 -28.23
CA PRO A 25 6.43 18.10 -27.70
C PRO A 25 6.64 18.38 -26.20
N PHE A 26 7.07 17.37 -25.45
CA PHE A 26 7.43 17.48 -24.03
C PHE A 26 8.77 16.80 -23.78
N GLU A 27 9.46 17.22 -22.73
CA GLU A 27 10.70 16.59 -22.31
C GLU A 27 10.44 15.28 -21.55
N PRO A 28 11.27 14.23 -21.71
CA PRO A 28 11.11 12.96 -21.01
C PRO A 28 11.02 13.09 -19.49
N GLU A 29 11.72 14.08 -18.91
CA GLU A 29 11.71 14.34 -17.47
C GLU A 29 10.33 14.76 -16.95
N VAL A 30 9.58 15.52 -17.76
CA VAL A 30 8.22 15.95 -17.44
C VAL A 30 7.29 14.74 -17.37
N LEU A 31 7.42 13.80 -18.31
CA LEU A 31 6.64 12.56 -18.31
C LEU A 31 6.92 11.73 -17.05
N VAL A 32 8.20 11.56 -16.68
CA VAL A 32 8.59 10.80 -15.48
C VAL A 32 8.02 11.45 -14.21
N LYS A 33 8.03 12.79 -14.14
CA LYS A 33 7.50 13.54 -12.99
C LYS A 33 5.99 13.33 -12.82
N VAL A 34 5.23 13.29 -13.93
CA VAL A 34 3.79 13.05 -13.92
C VAL A 34 3.46 11.60 -13.54
N LEU A 35 4.23 10.63 -14.04
CA LEU A 35 3.95 9.20 -13.82
C LEU A 35 4.35 8.69 -12.43
N LYS A 36 5.43 9.21 -11.83
CA LYS A 36 5.93 8.77 -10.51
C LYS A 36 4.84 8.71 -9.42
N PRO A 37 4.06 9.77 -9.15
CA PRO A 37 3.02 9.73 -8.12
C PRO A 37 1.87 8.76 -8.47
N LEU A 38 1.53 8.61 -9.75
CA LEU A 38 0.49 7.69 -10.20
C LEU A 38 0.88 6.22 -10.00
N LEU A 39 2.14 5.89 -10.26
CA LEU A 39 2.68 4.54 -10.04
C LEU A 39 2.75 4.19 -8.55
N LEU A 40 3.15 5.14 -7.70
CA LEU A 40 3.17 4.95 -6.24
C LEU A 40 1.77 4.71 -5.68
N ALA A 41 0.75 5.42 -6.19
CA ALA A 41 -0.64 5.20 -5.81
C ALA A 41 -1.16 3.81 -6.23
N GLN A 42 -0.75 3.30 -7.39
CA GLN A 42 -1.19 1.99 -7.87
C GLN A 42 -0.57 0.81 -7.11
N VAL A 43 0.70 0.90 -6.72
CA VAL A 43 1.37 -0.16 -5.93
C VAL A 43 0.64 -0.38 -4.59
N GLY A 44 0.18 0.69 -3.94
CA GLY A 44 -0.62 0.56 -2.71
C GLY A 44 -1.98 -0.12 -2.92
N SER A 45 -2.66 0.15 -4.03
CA SER A 45 -4.01 -0.37 -4.29
C SER A 45 -4.05 -1.82 -4.79
N GLN A 46 -3.05 -2.29 -5.53
CA GLN A 46 -3.06 -3.66 -6.09
C GLN A 46 -2.69 -4.74 -5.07
N GLN A 47 -1.94 -4.39 -4.02
CA GLN A 47 -1.60 -5.35 -2.95
C GLN A 47 -2.83 -5.72 -2.11
N ALA A 48 -3.70 -4.74 -1.83
CA ALA A 48 -4.88 -4.93 -0.97
C ALA A 48 -5.88 -5.99 -1.50
N ALA A 49 -5.97 -6.17 -2.82
CA ALA A 49 -6.88 -7.15 -3.43
C ALA A 49 -6.28 -8.56 -3.52
N LYS A 50 -4.96 -8.73 -3.42
CA LYS A 50 -4.29 -10.05 -3.56
C LYS A 50 -4.09 -10.79 -2.23
N ASP A 51 -4.08 -10.08 -1.10
CA ASP A 51 -3.70 -10.64 0.21
C ASP A 51 -4.89 -10.98 1.11
N GLN A 52 -6.09 -11.20 0.55
CA GLN A 52 -7.22 -11.66 1.37
C GLN A 52 -6.98 -13.10 1.86
N PRO A 53 -7.12 -13.37 3.17
CA PRO A 53 -6.94 -14.72 3.70
C PRO A 53 -8.00 -15.67 3.12
N VAL A 54 -7.56 -16.79 2.56
CA VAL A 54 -8.46 -17.87 2.14
C VAL A 54 -8.55 -18.88 3.27
N VAL A 55 -9.76 -19.06 3.82
CA VAL A 55 -10.01 -20.03 4.89
C VAL A 55 -11.17 -20.95 4.55
N SER A 56 -11.08 -22.20 4.97
CA SER A 56 -12.14 -23.18 4.81
C SER A 56 -12.55 -23.81 6.13
N ASP A 57 -11.59 -24.05 7.02
CA ASP A 57 -11.84 -24.73 8.29
C ASP A 57 -12.56 -23.82 9.32
N PRO A 58 -13.38 -24.40 10.22
CA PRO A 58 -14.14 -23.64 11.22
C PRO A 58 -13.28 -22.79 12.15
N ILE A 59 -12.13 -23.29 12.59
CA ILE A 59 -11.24 -22.60 13.54
C ILE A 59 -10.63 -21.38 12.86
N SER A 60 -10.14 -21.50 11.63
CA SER A 60 -9.62 -20.34 10.89
C SER A 60 -10.70 -19.31 10.58
N ARG A 61 -11.95 -19.73 10.37
CA ARG A 61 -13.08 -18.80 10.21
C ARG A 61 -13.37 -18.03 11.48
N GLU A 62 -13.37 -18.69 12.64
CA GLU A 62 -13.53 -18.02 13.94
C GLU A 62 -12.37 -17.05 14.23
N LEU A 63 -11.15 -17.44 13.87
CA LEU A 63 -9.95 -16.59 13.98
C LEU A 63 -10.08 -15.33 13.11
N LEU A 64 -10.57 -15.45 11.87
CA LEU A 64 -10.85 -14.30 11.00
C LEU A 64 -11.93 -13.38 11.58
N GLN A 65 -12.99 -13.93 12.17
CA GLN A 65 -14.02 -13.14 12.84
C GLN A 65 -13.48 -12.41 14.08
N LEU A 66 -12.55 -13.03 14.81
CA LEU A 66 -11.84 -12.38 15.90
C LEU A 66 -10.96 -11.24 15.38
N ALA A 67 -10.18 -11.50 14.32
CA ALA A 67 -9.33 -10.49 13.67
C ALA A 67 -10.14 -9.27 13.21
N SER A 68 -11.32 -9.49 12.61
CA SER A 68 -12.24 -8.43 12.19
C SER A 68 -12.73 -7.56 13.35
N ARG A 69 -13.02 -8.16 14.51
CA ARG A 69 -13.42 -7.42 15.71
C ARG A 69 -12.28 -6.60 16.28
N VAL A 70 -11.07 -7.18 16.33
CA VAL A 70 -9.88 -6.52 16.86
C VAL A 70 -9.40 -5.38 15.94
N ALA A 71 -9.61 -5.51 14.62
CA ALA A 71 -9.26 -4.48 13.63
C ALA A 71 -9.93 -3.12 13.90
N LYS A 72 -11.12 -3.12 14.53
CA LYS A 72 -11.85 -1.90 14.91
C LYS A 72 -11.34 -1.25 16.21
N SER A 73 -10.27 -1.78 16.80
CA SER A 73 -9.69 -1.27 18.04
C SER A 73 -8.30 -0.66 17.81
N ASP A 74 -7.89 0.19 18.76
CA ASP A 74 -6.54 0.75 18.82
C ASP A 74 -5.54 -0.12 19.62
N ALA A 75 -5.94 -1.33 20.01
CA ALA A 75 -5.09 -2.22 20.79
C ALA A 75 -3.98 -2.84 19.94
N SER A 76 -2.79 -2.98 20.53
CA SER A 76 -1.68 -3.73 19.92
C SER A 76 -2.01 -5.22 19.86
N VAL A 77 -1.73 -5.87 18.72
CA VAL A 77 -2.07 -7.27 18.47
C VAL A 77 -0.79 -8.11 18.36
N MET A 78 -0.75 -9.23 19.08
CA MET A 78 0.30 -10.25 18.95
C MET A 78 -0.24 -11.44 18.17
N ILE A 79 0.41 -11.80 17.06
CA ILE A 79 0.02 -12.95 16.23
C ILE A 79 1.03 -14.08 16.44
N GLY A 80 0.60 -15.13 17.16
CA GLY A 80 1.37 -16.35 17.36
C GLY A 80 1.16 -17.38 16.26
N GLY A 81 2.08 -18.35 16.16
CA GLY A 81 1.97 -19.49 15.25
C GLY A 81 3.30 -19.88 14.63
N GLU A 82 3.39 -21.12 14.15
CA GLU A 82 4.58 -21.66 13.51
C GLU A 82 4.96 -20.89 12.24
N SER A 83 6.19 -21.05 11.76
CA SER A 83 6.64 -20.43 10.51
C SER A 83 5.77 -20.92 9.33
N GLY A 84 5.37 -20.02 8.43
CA GLY A 84 4.55 -20.35 7.26
C GLY A 84 3.03 -20.48 7.49
N THR A 85 2.53 -20.26 8.71
CA THR A 85 1.08 -20.32 9.04
C THR A 85 0.24 -19.12 8.60
N GLY A 86 0.80 -18.19 7.81
CA GLY A 86 0.05 -17.03 7.29
C GLY A 86 -0.06 -15.84 8.24
N LYS A 87 0.81 -15.72 9.24
CA LYS A 87 0.83 -14.58 10.20
C LYS A 87 0.84 -13.20 9.52
N GLU A 88 1.62 -13.05 8.47
CA GLU A 88 1.70 -11.79 7.71
C GLU A 88 0.38 -11.49 6.99
N VAL A 89 -0.25 -12.51 6.41
CA VAL A 89 -1.55 -12.38 5.73
C VAL A 89 -2.62 -11.94 6.72
N LEU A 90 -2.61 -12.50 7.94
CA LEU A 90 -3.53 -12.09 9.01
C LEU A 90 -3.27 -10.64 9.47
N ALA A 91 -2.02 -10.22 9.61
CA ALA A 91 -1.68 -8.84 9.97
C ALA A 91 -2.16 -7.83 8.91
N ARG A 92 -1.98 -8.16 7.61
CA ARG A 92 -2.48 -7.36 6.49
C ARG A 92 -4.00 -7.30 6.47
N PHE A 93 -4.67 -8.42 6.76
CA PHE A 93 -6.12 -8.47 6.88
C PHE A 93 -6.64 -7.56 8.01
N ILE A 94 -6.02 -7.62 9.20
CA ILE A 94 -6.38 -6.73 10.32
C ILE A 94 -6.23 -5.26 9.93
N HIS A 95 -5.13 -4.89 9.25
CA HIS A 95 -4.95 -3.52 8.77
C HIS A 95 -6.03 -3.11 7.76
N ALA A 96 -6.34 -3.99 6.80
CA ALA A 96 -7.34 -3.74 5.77
C ALA A 96 -8.77 -3.59 6.31
N GLU A 97 -9.10 -4.23 7.43
CA GLU A 97 -10.41 -4.10 8.09
C GLU A 97 -10.46 -3.03 9.19
N SER A 98 -9.35 -2.34 9.43
CA SER A 98 -9.26 -1.27 10.44
C SER A 98 -9.65 0.10 9.90
N ASP A 99 -9.89 1.07 10.80
CA ASP A 99 -10.05 2.48 10.44
C ASP A 99 -8.78 3.11 9.80
N ARG A 100 -7.65 2.38 9.84
CA ARG A 100 -6.37 2.74 9.25
C ARG A 100 -6.14 2.09 7.88
N ALA A 101 -7.13 1.41 7.29
CA ALA A 101 -6.97 0.70 6.01
C ALA A 101 -6.44 1.57 4.85
N THR A 102 -6.73 2.87 4.86
CA THR A 102 -6.25 3.83 3.85
C THR A 102 -4.82 4.33 4.11
N LYS A 103 -4.26 4.05 5.28
CA LYS A 103 -2.90 4.42 5.67
C LYS A 103 -1.90 3.33 5.23
N PRO A 104 -0.61 3.66 5.06
CA PRO A 104 0.40 2.66 4.69
C PRO A 104 0.53 1.58 5.76
N PHE A 105 0.63 0.33 5.30
CA PHE A 105 1.01 -0.82 6.11
C PHE A 105 2.51 -1.08 5.95
N ILE A 106 3.26 -0.97 7.04
CA ILE A 106 4.71 -1.17 7.04
C ILE A 106 5.02 -2.47 7.77
N ALA A 107 5.44 -3.49 7.02
CA ALA A 107 5.89 -4.77 7.56
C ALA A 107 7.40 -4.77 7.75
N ILE A 108 7.87 -5.11 8.95
CA ILE A 108 9.30 -5.15 9.29
C ILE A 108 9.64 -6.53 9.81
N ASN A 109 10.50 -7.24 9.08
CA ASN A 109 11.03 -8.52 9.52
C ASN A 109 12.31 -8.31 10.33
N CYS A 110 12.17 -8.24 11.66
CA CYS A 110 13.30 -8.02 12.56
C CYS A 110 14.37 -9.11 12.47
N ALA A 111 14.04 -10.34 12.07
CA ALA A 111 15.01 -11.43 11.93
C ALA A 111 15.95 -11.24 10.72
N ALA A 112 15.55 -10.43 9.75
CA ALA A 112 16.34 -10.14 8.55
C ALA A 112 17.23 -8.89 8.70
N ILE A 113 17.10 -8.14 9.80
CA ILE A 113 17.81 -6.87 10.02
C ILE A 113 18.83 -7.07 11.15
N PRO A 114 20.12 -6.77 10.92
CA PRO A 114 21.11 -6.75 11.99
C PRO A 114 20.69 -5.80 13.11
N GLU A 115 20.84 -6.22 14.37
CA GLU A 115 20.42 -5.45 15.54
C GLU A 115 21.00 -4.03 15.57
N SER A 116 22.27 -3.88 15.17
CA SER A 116 22.96 -2.59 15.06
C SER A 116 22.34 -1.60 14.06
N LEU A 117 21.52 -2.09 13.13
CA LEU A 117 20.84 -1.27 12.10
C LEU A 117 19.34 -1.11 12.38
N LEU A 118 18.78 -1.86 13.34
CA LEU A 118 17.35 -1.88 13.59
C LEU A 118 16.85 -0.54 14.16
N GLU A 119 17.57 0.01 15.13
CA GLU A 119 17.23 1.31 15.71
C GLU A 119 17.34 2.45 14.68
N ALA A 120 18.43 2.48 13.92
CA ALA A 120 18.66 3.47 12.88
C ALA A 120 17.63 3.38 11.73
N THR A 121 17.09 2.20 11.44
CA THR A 121 16.05 2.01 10.41
C THR A 121 14.65 2.35 10.90
N LEU A 122 14.33 2.10 12.18
CA LEU A 122 13.02 2.40 12.75
C LEU A 122 12.85 3.89 13.11
N PHE A 123 13.89 4.50 13.68
CA PHE A 123 13.81 5.84 14.25
C PHE A 123 14.57 6.89 13.45
N GLY A 124 15.39 6.45 12.48
CA GLY A 124 16.31 7.32 11.76
C GLY A 124 17.60 7.53 12.54
N TYR A 125 18.69 7.83 11.83
CA TYR A 125 19.97 8.18 12.42
C TYR A 125 20.12 9.70 12.46
N GLU A 126 20.18 10.29 13.65
CA GLU A 126 20.63 11.67 13.82
C GLU A 126 22.15 11.67 13.97
N LYS A 127 22.86 12.39 13.09
CA LYS A 127 24.30 12.62 13.26
C LYS A 127 24.53 13.53 14.47
N GLY A 128 25.05 12.94 15.55
CA GLY A 128 25.72 13.61 16.66
C GLY A 128 27.11 13.01 16.86
#